data_AF-A0A4Q3WI84-F1
#
_entry.id   AF-A0A4Q3WI84-F1
#
_cell.length_a   1.000
_cell.length_b   1.000
_cell.length_c   1.000
_cell.angle_alpha   90.00
_cell.angle_beta   90.00
_cell.angle_gamma   90.00
#
_symmetry.space_group_name_H-M   'P 1'
#
loop_
_entity.id
_entity.type
_entity.pdbx_description
1 polymer ?
#
loop_
_entity_poly.entity_id
_entity_poly.type
_entity_poly.pdbx_seq_one_letter_code
_entity_poly.pdbx_strand_id
1 'polypeptide(L)'
;DLAMLFVAVLQMYMLTARSFFGASLGEWAFDLQVGTDDQQRSAVYPLQVAWRTLLMTFTGFIVLPLLSLVFNRDLAQPLTGLALIRRP
;
A
#
# COMPACT_ATOMS: atom_id res chain seq x y z
N ASP A 1 18.82 0.38 17.07
CA ASP A 1 18.05 1.60 17.36
C ASP A 1 16.56 1.30 17.44
N LEU A 2 15.85 1.88 18.41
CA LEU A 2 14.41 1.65 18.61
C LEU A 2 13.59 2.05 17.39
N ALA A 3 13.97 3.15 16.75
CA ALA A 3 13.32 3.65 15.54
C ALA A 3 13.39 2.65 14.37
N MET A 4 14.54 1.99 14.19
CA MET A 4 14.71 1.00 13.13
C MET A 4 13.84 -0.24 13.36
N LEU A 5 13.75 -0.71 14.62
CA LEU A 5 12.87 -1.80 14.99
C LEU A 5 11.40 -1.46 14.73
N PHE A 6 10.98 -0.25 15.10
CA PHE A 6 9.63 0.23 14.86
C PHE A 6 9.29 0.24 13.36
N VAL A 7 10.18 0.79 12.52
CA VAL A 7 9.98 0.81 11.07
C VAL A 7 9.92 -0.61 10.51
N ALA A 8 10.80 -1.52 10.94
CA ALA A 8 10.79 -2.91 10.48
C ALA A 8 9.48 -3.63 10.82
N VAL A 9 8.98 -3.48 12.05
CA VAL A 9 7.70 -4.08 12.47
C VAL A 9 6.53 -3.48 11.68
N LEU A 10 6.52 -2.16 11.49
CA LEU A 10 5.50 -1.48 10.68
C LEU A 10 5.50 -1.99 9.23
N GLN A 11 6.67 -2.19 8.63
CA GLN A 11 6.81 -2.76 7.28
C GLN A 11 6.25 -4.17 7.20
N MET A 12 6.62 -5.04 8.15
CA MET A 12 6.12 -6.42 8.20
C MET A 12 4.59 -6.45 8.33
N TYR A 13 4.03 -5.61 9.20
CA TYR A 13 2.58 -5.46 9.34
C TYR A 13 1.92 -5.00 8.03
N MET A 14 2.44 -3.94 7.39
CA MET A 14 1.85 -3.41 6.15
C MET A 14 1.92 -4.41 4.99
N LEU A 15 3.05 -5.11 4.85
CA LEU A 15 3.26 -6.14 3.84
C LEU A 15 2.28 -7.31 4.04
N THR A 16 2.27 -7.89 5.24
CA THR A 16 1.43 -9.06 5.53
C THR A 16 -0.05 -8.72 5.42
N ALA A 17 -0.51 -7.62 6.04
CA ALA A 17 -1.90 -7.23 6.02
C ALA A 17 -2.40 -7.02 4.58
N ARG A 18 -1.67 -6.25 3.77
CA ARG A 18 -2.08 -5.95 2.39
C ARG A 18 -1.90 -7.15 1.45
N SER A 19 -0.85 -7.95 1.60
CA SER A 19 -0.65 -9.12 0.73
C SER A 19 -1.71 -10.19 0.90
N PHE A 20 -2.25 -10.37 2.12
CA PHE A 20 -3.25 -11.42 2.40
C PHE A 20 -4.70 -10.92 2.40
N PHE A 21 -4.94 -9.70 2.89
CA PHE A 21 -6.31 -9.17 3.07
C PHE A 21 -6.64 -8.01 2.13
N GLY A 22 -5.68 -7.57 1.32
CA GLY A 22 -5.85 -6.41 0.44
C GLY A 22 -5.88 -5.06 1.17
N ALA A 23 -5.82 -5.03 2.50
CA ALA A 23 -5.94 -3.81 3.29
C ALA A 23 -5.20 -3.93 4.64
N SER A 24 -4.69 -2.81 5.14
CA SER A 24 -4.33 -2.65 6.55
C SER A 24 -5.58 -2.40 7.40
N LEU A 25 -5.49 -2.52 8.73
CA LEU A 25 -6.62 -2.25 9.64
C LEU A 25 -7.23 -0.86 9.45
N GLY A 26 -6.41 0.15 9.20
CA GLY A 26 -6.89 1.51 8.94
C GLY A 26 -7.66 1.59 7.62
N GLU A 27 -7.11 0.98 6.55
CA GLU A 27 -7.77 0.96 5.24
C GLU A 27 -9.10 0.18 5.32
N TRP A 28 -9.11 -0.95 6.02
CA TRP A 28 -10.30 -1.74 6.26
C TRP A 28 -11.39 -0.95 7.01
N ALA A 29 -11.02 -0.15 8.01
CA ALA A 29 -11.96 0.69 8.76
C ALA A 29 -12.64 1.77 7.91
N PHE A 30 -12.06 2.13 6.76
CA PHE A 30 -12.60 3.12 5.82
C PHE A 30 -13.10 2.50 4.50
N ASP A 31 -13.32 1.17 4.47
CA ASP A 31 -13.70 0.42 3.27
C ASP A 31 -12.77 0.66 2.08
N LEU A 32 -11.46 0.73 2.32
CA LEU A 32 -10.43 0.86 1.31
C LEU A 32 -9.67 -0.45 1.14
N GLN A 33 -9.24 -0.73 -0.09
CA GLN A 33 -8.37 -1.85 -0.42
C GLN A 33 -7.35 -1.48 -1.49
N VAL A 34 -6.24 -2.21 -1.51
CA VAL A 34 -5.14 -2.06 -2.46
C VAL A 34 -5.30 -3.11 -3.55
N GLY A 35 -5.55 -2.65 -4.77
CA GLY A 35 -5.84 -3.51 -5.92
C GLY A 35 -7.25 -4.11 -5.87
N THR A 36 -7.68 -4.61 -7.03
CA THR A 36 -8.93 -5.34 -7.20
C THR A 36 -8.81 -6.79 -6.70
N ASP A 37 -9.94 -7.43 -6.46
CA ASP A 37 -9.98 -8.83 -6.00
C ASP A 37 -9.30 -9.79 -7.00
N ASP A 38 -9.40 -9.51 -8.30
CA ASP A 38 -8.71 -10.28 -9.34
C ASP A 38 -7.20 -10.08 -9.29
N GLN A 39 -6.73 -8.86 -9.00
CA GLN A 39 -5.31 -8.61 -8.78
C GLN A 39 -4.82 -9.32 -7.53
N GLN A 40 -5.59 -9.31 -6.43
CA GLN A 40 -5.23 -9.97 -5.18
C GLN A 40 -5.06 -11.50 -5.33
N ARG A 41 -5.74 -12.12 -6.31
CA ARG A 41 -5.60 -13.54 -6.65
C ARG A 41 -4.35 -13.86 -7.46
N SER A 42 -3.63 -12.86 -7.95
CA SER A 42 -2.44 -13.05 -8.76
C SER A 42 -1.21 -13.37 -7.92
N ALA A 43 -0.39 -14.32 -8.37
CA ALA A 43 0.86 -14.68 -7.69
C ALA A 43 1.87 -13.52 -7.61
N VAL A 44 1.76 -12.52 -8.48
CA VAL A 44 2.63 -11.33 -8.46
C VAL A 44 2.15 -10.25 -7.50
N TYR A 45 0.95 -10.38 -6.93
CA TYR A 45 0.35 -9.36 -6.07
C TYR A 45 1.18 -9.05 -4.82
N PRO A 46 1.70 -10.04 -4.06
CA PRO A 46 2.54 -9.73 -2.90
C PRO A 46 3.81 -8.95 -3.28
N LEU A 47 4.38 -9.22 -4.46
CA LEU A 47 5.55 -8.48 -4.96
C LEU A 47 5.18 -7.03 -5.30
N GLN A 48 4.03 -6.80 -5.91
CA GLN A 48 3.52 -5.46 -6.21
C GLN A 48 3.21 -4.67 -4.92
N VAL A 49 2.64 -5.32 -3.91
CA VAL A 49 2.42 -4.74 -2.57
C VAL A 49 3.75 -4.35 -1.92
N ALA A 50 4.76 -5.22 -2.02
CA ALA A 50 6.09 -4.92 -1.51
C ALA A 50 6.72 -3.71 -2.19
N TRP A 51 6.63 -3.66 -3.52
CA TRP A 51 7.11 -2.53 -4.29
C TRP A 51 6.41 -1.22 -3.92
N ARG A 52 5.07 -1.23 -3.76
CA ARG A 52 4.30 -0.06 -3.30
C ARG A 52 4.71 0.40 -1.90
N THR A 53 4.92 -0.54 -0.99
CA THR A 53 5.29 -0.23 0.39
C THR A 53 6.71 0.34 0.47
N LEU A 54 7.66 -0.19 -0.31
CA LEU A 54 9.01 0.38 -0.43
C LEU A 54 8.97 1.80 -1.01
N LEU A 55 8.23 2.03 -2.09
CA LEU A 55 8.10 3.36 -2.68
C LEU A 55 7.53 4.38 -1.69
N MET A 56 6.49 4.02 -0.94
CA MET A 56 5.95 4.90 0.11
C MET A 56 6.96 5.16 1.24
N THR A 57 7.78 4.17 1.57
CA THR A 57 8.81 4.31 2.61
C THR A 57 9.93 5.25 2.18
N PHE A 58 10.42 5.09 0.95
CA PHE A 58 11.50 5.91 0.39
C PHE A 58 11.07 7.34 0.09
N THR A 59 9.86 7.54 -0.43
CA THR A 59 9.32 8.88 -0.67
C THR A 59 8.89 9.57 0.62
N GLY A 60 8.84 8.83 1.74
CA GLY A 60 8.19 9.26 2.97
C GLY A 60 6.68 9.19 2.78
N PHE A 61 5.99 8.52 3.71
CA PHE A 61 4.54 8.24 3.75
C PHE A 61 3.60 9.46 3.55
N ILE A 62 4.16 10.65 3.35
CA ILE A 62 3.50 11.94 3.18
C ILE A 62 3.60 12.44 1.73
N VAL A 63 4.72 12.24 1.05
CA VAL A 63 4.98 12.88 -0.26
C VAL A 63 4.08 12.32 -1.36
N LEU A 64 4.05 11.00 -1.53
CA LEU A 64 3.22 10.37 -2.56
C LEU A 64 1.72 10.62 -2.33
N PRO A 65 1.17 10.51 -1.10
CA PRO A 65 -0.23 10.84 -0.84
C PRO A 65 -0.56 12.31 -1.08
N LEU A 66 0.29 13.25 -0.64
CA LEU A 66 0.06 14.68 -0.88
C LEU A 66 0.10 15.03 -2.37
N LEU A 67 1.06 14.49 -3.12
CA LEU A 67 1.08 14.67 -4.56
C LEU A 67 -0.17 14.05 -5.20
N SER A 68 -0.57 12.86 -4.77
CA SER A 68 -1.78 12.21 -5.29
C SER A 68 -3.05 13.03 -5.02
N LEU A 69 -3.11 13.73 -3.88
CA LEU A 69 -4.18 14.69 -3.56
C LEU A 69 -4.13 15.92 -4.47
N VAL A 70 -2.95 16.50 -4.70
CA VAL A 70 -2.77 17.67 -5.59
C VAL A 70 -3.15 17.35 -7.03
N PHE A 71 -2.76 16.17 -7.51
CA PHE A 71 -3.02 15.72 -8.88
C PHE A 71 -4.35 14.97 -9.04
N ASN A 72 -5.11 14.80 -7.94
CA ASN A 72 -6.37 14.05 -7.85
C ASN A 72 -6.32 12.66 -8.55
N ARG A 73 -5.17 12.00 -8.49
CA ARG A 73 -4.85 10.73 -9.15
C ARG A 73 -3.86 9.94 -8.30
N ASP A 74 -4.05 8.63 -8.19
CA ASP A 74 -3.09 7.75 -7.48
C ASP A 74 -1.80 7.63 -8.30
N LEU A 75 -0.78 8.38 -7.93
CA LEU A 75 0.53 8.36 -8.61
C LEU A 75 1.32 7.09 -8.33
N ALA A 76 0.96 6.34 -7.29
CA ALA A 76 1.58 5.06 -7.00
C ALA A 76 0.97 3.93 -7.86
N GLN A 77 -0.23 4.09 -8.40
CA GLN A 77 -0.84 3.12 -9.33
C GLN A 77 0.02 2.85 -10.59
N PRO A 78 0.44 3.85 -11.40
CA PRO A 78 1.24 3.59 -12.60
C PRO A 78 2.63 3.02 -12.28
N LEU A 79 3.17 3.30 -11.10
CA LEU A 79 4.49 2.81 -10.68
C LEU A 79 4.44 1.39 -10.09
N THR A 80 3.33 1.01 -9.47
CA THR A 80 3.21 -0.25 -8.72
C THR A 80 2.26 -1.26 -9.33
N GLY A 81 1.42 -0.82 -10.28
CA GLY A 81 0.33 -1.62 -10.83
C GLY A 81 -0.87 -1.76 -9.90
N LEU A 82 -0.81 -1.25 -8.67
CA LEU A 82 -1.86 -1.35 -7.67
C LEU A 82 -2.40 0.02 -7.30
N ALA A 83 -3.71 0.19 -7.43
CA ALA A 83 -4.43 1.39 -7.00
C ALA A 83 -4.99 1.20 -5.58
N LEU A 84 -5.08 2.29 -4.81
CA LEU A 84 -5.95 2.31 -3.64
C LEU A 84 -7.38 2.60 -4.09
N ILE A 85 -8.29 1.65 -3.89
CA ILE A 85 -9.69 1.73 -4.33
C ILE A 85 -10.62 1.55 -3.14
N ARG A 86 -11.86 2.01 -3.28
CA ARG A 86 -12.92 1.66 -2.35
C ARG A 86 -13.32 0.20 -2.56
N ARG A 87 -13.50 -0.54 -1.47
CA ARG A 87 -14.01 -1.91 -1.49
C ARG A 87 -15.44 -1.92 -2.03
N PRO A 88 -15.80 -2.86 -2.92
CA PRO A 88 -17.16 -2.99 -3.45
C PRO A 88 -18.18 -3.36 -2.36
#